data_AF-A0A371H7D5-F1
#
_entry.id   AF-A0A371H7D5-F1
#
_cell.length_a   1.000
_cell.length_b   1.000
_cell.length_c   1.000
_cell.angle_alpha   90.00
_cell.angle_beta   90.00
_cell.angle_gamma   90.00
#
_symmetry.space_group_name_H-M   'P 1'
#
loop_
_entity.id
_entity.type
_entity.pdbx_description
1 polymer ?
#
loop_
_entity_poly.entity_id
_entity_poly.type
_entity_poly.pdbx_seq_one_letter_code
_entity_poly.pdbx_strand_id
1 'polypeptide(L)' 'MPLAMRELPTIIGALIQCFEWKVFDSQAQILHYGKTLINMDERPGLTAPRVNDLIVVPVTRLNLTNFLQV' A
#
# COMPACT_ATOMS: atom_id res chain seq x y z
N MET A 1 6.00 17.38 19.18
CA MET A 1 5.35 16.29 18.42
C MET A 1 6.11 14.99 18.66
N PRO A 2 5.44 13.90 19.08
CA PRO A 2 6.03 12.57 19.17
C PRO A 2 6.64 12.13 17.81
N LEU A 3 7.69 11.30 17.83
CA LEU A 3 8.38 10.87 16.61
C LEU A 3 7.44 10.14 15.64
N ALA A 4 6.64 9.21 16.15
CA ALA A 4 5.65 8.47 15.35
C ALA A 4 4.66 9.39 14.62
N MET A 5 4.29 10.53 15.22
CA MET A 5 3.37 11.51 14.60
C MET A 5 4.02 12.37 13.53
N ARG A 6 5.35 12.33 13.40
CA ARG A 6 6.08 12.94 12.28
C ARG A 6 6.37 11.92 11.19
N GLU A 7 6.84 10.74 11.56
CA GLU A 7 7.24 9.69 10.61
C GLU A 7 6.05 9.12 9.85
N LEU A 8 4.97 8.75 10.56
CA LEU A 8 3.81 8.10 9.96
C LEU A 8 3.19 8.90 8.80
N PRO A 9 2.81 10.18 8.97
CA PRO A 9 2.23 10.94 7.87
C PRO A 9 3.22 11.20 6.73
N THR A 10 4.50 11.43 7.03
CA THR A 10 5.52 11.66 6.00
C THR A 10 5.74 10.41 5.13
N ILE A 11 5.87 9.24 5.75
CA ILE A 11 6.05 7.97 5.03
C ILE A 11 4.80 7.63 4.23
N ILE A 12 3.61 7.69 4.84
CA ILE A 12 2.35 7.41 4.14
C ILE A 12 2.14 8.37 2.96
N GLY A 13 2.41 9.66 3.16
CA GLY A 13 2.31 10.66 2.10
C GLY A 13 3.20 10.34 0.90
N ALA A 14 4.47 10.01 1.15
CA ALA A 14 5.41 9.61 0.09
C ALA A 14 4.96 8.33 -0.64
N LEU A 15 4.49 7.33 0.11
CA LEU A 15 4.00 6.05 -0.43
C LEU A 15 2.79 6.24 -1.35
N ILE A 16 1.84 7.09 -0.97
CA ILE A 16 0.65 7.38 -1.78
C ILE A 16 1.00 8.23 -3.01
N GLN A 17 1.82 9.27 -2.83
CA GLN A 17 2.14 10.22 -3.89
C GLN A 17 3.06 9.64 -4.97
N CYS A 18 3.99 8.75 -4.62
CA CYS A 18 4.98 8.23 -5.56
C CYS A 18 4.56 6.92 -6.22
N PHE A 19 3.60 6.18 -5.66
CA PHE A 19 3.27 4.84 -6.13
C PHE A 19 1.76 4.63 -6.37
N GLU A 20 1.46 3.92 -7.46
CA GLU A 20 0.24 3.14 -7.61
C GLU A 20 0.44 1.78 -6.94
N TRP A 21 -0.64 1.14 -6.48
CA TRP A 21 -0.56 -0.08 -5.70
C TRP A 21 -1.31 -1.22 -6.37
N LYS A 22 -0.61 -2.30 -6.68
CA LYS A 22 -1.23 -3.58 -7.05
C LYS A 22 -1.48 -4.36 -5.77
N VAL A 23 -2.75 -4.62 -5.47
CA VAL A 23 -3.15 -5.39 -4.29
C VAL A 23 -3.47 -6.82 -4.71
N PHE A 24 -3.09 -7.78 -3.87
CA PHE A 24 -3.32 -9.19 -4.11
C PHE A 24 -4.16 -9.79 -2.98
N ASP A 25 -4.99 -10.77 -3.31
CA ASP A 25 -5.60 -11.65 -2.32
C ASP A 25 -4.62 -12.74 -1.84
N SER A 26 -5.08 -13.59 -0.92
CA SER A 26 -4.28 -14.69 -0.39
C SER A 26 -3.99 -15.80 -1.43
N GLN A 27 -4.66 -15.75 -2.59
CA GLN A 27 -4.47 -16.63 -3.73
C GLN A 27 -3.64 -15.97 -4.85
N ALA A 28 -2.97 -14.86 -4.53
CA ALA A 28 -2.13 -14.08 -5.44
C ALA A 28 -2.85 -13.55 -6.70
N GLN A 29 -4.17 -13.36 -6.63
CA GLN A 29 -4.94 -12.72 -7.69
C GLN A 29 -4.95 -11.21 -7.48
N ILE A 30 -4.79 -10.46 -8.58
CA ILE A 30 -4.81 -9.00 -8.53
C ILE A 30 -6.24 -8.52 -8.23
N LEU A 31 -6.38 -7.79 -7.13
CA LEU A 31 -7.62 -7.14 -6.76
C LEU A 31 -7.73 -5.80 -7.47
N HIS A 32 -8.84 -5.62 -8.19
CA HIS A 32 -9.16 -4.34 -8.80
C HIS A 32 -9.84 -3.42 -7.79
N TYR A 33 -9.35 -2.20 -7.71
CA TYR A 33 -9.91 -1.15 -6.85
C TYR A 33 -11.42 -1.03 -7.06
N GLY A 34 -12.19 -1.07 -5.96
CA GLY A 34 -13.65 -0.92 -5.96
C GLY A 34 -14.46 -2.16 -6.38
N LYS A 35 -13.81 -3.28 -6.76
CA LYS A 35 -14.52 -4.51 -7.19
C LYS A 35 -14.45 -5.64 -6.16
N THR A 36 -13.41 -5.66 -5.34
CA THR A 36 -13.18 -6.75 -4.38
C THR A 36 -12.83 -6.18 -3.01
N LEU A 37 -13.45 -6.75 -1.98
CA LEU A 37 -13.19 -6.39 -0.58
C LEU A 37 -11.97 -7.16 -0.08
N ILE A 38 -11.13 -6.49 0.69
CA ILE A 38 -10.01 -7.11 1.41
C ILE A 38 -10.50 -7.40 2.83
N ASN A 39 -10.36 -8.64 3.29
CA ASN A 39 -10.67 -8.96 4.68
C ASN A 39 -9.60 -8.35 5.60
N MET A 40 -10.02 -7.39 6.44
CA MET A 40 -9.19 -6.70 7.43
C MET A 40 -9.54 -7.07 8.87
N ASP A 41 -10.24 -8.19 9.09
CA ASP A 41 -10.50 -8.72 10.42
C ASP A 41 -9.18 -8.94 11.19
N GLU A 42 -9.22 -8.76 12.50
CA GLU A 42 -8.04 -8.89 13.35
C GLU A 42 -7.90 -10.32 13.88
N ARG A 43 -6.66 -10.80 14.00
CA ARG A 43 -6.34 -12.01 14.77
C ARG A 43 -5.79 -11.62 16.14
N PRO A 44 -5.88 -12.49 17.16
CA PRO A 44 -5.29 -12.22 18.46
C PRO A 44 -3.80 -11.87 18.38
N GLY A 45 -3.37 -10.83 19.09
CA GLY A 45 -1.96 -10.44 19.17
C GLY A 45 -1.72 -9.05 19.77
N LEU A 46 -0.47 -8.75 20.10
CA LEU A 46 -0.09 -7.51 20.79
C LEU A 46 -0.23 -6.24 19.93
N THR A 47 -0.12 -6.37 18.61
CA THR A 47 -0.04 -5.24 17.66
C THR A 47 -1.24 -5.10 16.74
N ALA A 48 -2.42 -5.60 17.16
CA ALA A 48 -3.61 -5.70 16.30
C ALA A 48 -3.31 -6.32 14.90
N PRO A 49 -2.66 -7.49 14.83
CA PRO A 49 -2.33 -8.10 13.55
C PRO A 49 -3.59 -8.48 12.76
N ARG A 50 -3.55 -8.33 11.43
CA ARG A 50 -4.65 -8.73 10.54
C ARG A 50 -4.68 -10.25 10.37
N VAL A 51 -5.88 -10.79 10.16
CA VAL A 51 -6.09 -12.24 9.99
C VAL A 51 -5.41 -12.76 8.73
N ASN A 52 -5.46 -11.97 7.66
CA ASN A 52 -4.73 -12.20 6.42
C ASN A 52 -3.69 -11.10 6.24
N ASP A 53 -2.52 -11.46 5.73
CA ASP A 53 -1.49 -10.48 5.40
C ASP A 53 -1.94 -9.64 4.20
N LEU A 54 -1.68 -8.33 4.25
CA LEU A 54 -1.92 -7.43 3.13
C LEU A 54 -0.74 -7.53 2.14
N ILE A 55 -0.99 -8.13 0.98
CA ILE A 55 0.03 -8.30 -0.07
C ILE A 55 -0.13 -7.17 -1.10
N VAL A 56 0.88 -6.31 -1.20
CA VAL A 56 0.89 -5.17 -2.12
C VAL A 56 2.22 -5.01 -2.83
N VAL A 57 2.16 -4.58 -4.10
CA VAL A 57 3.35 -4.25 -4.90
C VAL A 57 3.27 -2.79 -5.35
N PRO A 58 4.24 -1.94 -4.96
CA PRO A 58 4.29 -0.55 -5.40
C PRO A 58 4.74 -0.46 -6.86
N VAL A 59 4.04 0.35 -7.65
CA VAL A 59 4.37 0.67 -9.04
C VAL A 59 4.60 2.17 -9.13
N THR A 60 5.77 2.59 -9.60
CA THR A 60 6.14 4.01 -9.65
C THR A 60 5.17 4.80 -10.53
N ARG A 61 4.65 5.92 -10.00
CA ARG A 61 3.87 6.90 -10.79
C ARG A 61 4.76 7.76 -11.68
N LEU A 62 6.06 7.81 -11.40
CA LEU A 62 7.03 8.56 -12.17
C LEU A 62 7.18 7.93 -13.57
N ASN A 63 6.76 8.65 -14.61
CA ASN A 63 7.01 8.23 -15.97
C ASN A 63 8.29 8.91 -16.50
N LEU A 64 9.43 8.22 -16.34
CA LEU A 64 10.74 8.72 -16.77
C LEU A 64 10.85 8.90 -18.29
N THR A 65 10.05 8.20 -19.10
CA THR A 65 10.17 8.29 -20.56
C THR A 65 9.72 9.65 -21.09
N ASN A 66 8.73 10.30 -20.46
CA ASN A 66 8.31 11.65 -20.84
C ASN A 66 9.43 12.70 -20.64
N PHE A 67 10.38 12.45 -19.76
CA PHE A 67 11.52 13.35 -19.50
C PHE A 67 12.70 13.12 -20.45
N LEU A 68 12.74 11.97 -21.13
CA LEU A 68 13.83 11.57 -22.03
C LEU A 68 13.52 11.84 -23.51
N GLN A 69 12.34 12.37 -23.84
CA GLN A 69 11.95 12.73 -25.21
C GLN A 69 12.40 14.15 -25.64
N VAL A 70 13.51 14.66 -25.08
CA VAL A 70 14.12 15.94 -25.50
C VAL A 70 14.92 15.76 -26.79
#